data_AF-A0A227J131-F1
#
_entry.id   AF-A0A227J131-F1
#
_cell.length_a   1.000
_cell.length_b   1.000
_cell.length_c   1.000
_cell.angle_alpha   90.00
_cell.angle_beta   90.00
_cell.angle_gamma   90.00
#
_symmetry.space_group_name_H-M   'P 1'
#
loop_
_entity.id
_entity.type
_entity.pdbx_description
1 polymer ?
#
loop_
_entity_poly.entity_id
_entity_poly.type
_entity_poly.pdbx_seq_one_letter_code
_entity_poly.pdbx_strand_id
1 'polypeptide(L)'
;RLDVLPLHWPPLRERKEDILPISQFFIEKYQDSSRCHLSQDAISALSQYHWPGNIRELENVIQRALVMRHGDYITAHDLMLPIELIA
;
A
#
# COMPACT_ATOMS: atom_id res chain seq x y z
N ARG A 1 -35.74 4.24 -1.89
CA ARG A 1 -34.99 5.16 -2.76
C ARG A 1 -33.86 5.74 -1.92
N LEU A 2 -32.62 5.29 -2.14
CA LEU A 2 -31.43 5.86 -1.51
C LEU A 2 -30.80 6.82 -2.52
N ASP A 3 -31.45 7.96 -2.73
CA ASP A 3 -30.80 9.15 -3.31
C ASP A 3 -30.06 9.89 -2.18
N VAL A 4 -29.16 9.16 -1.52
CA VAL A 4 -28.33 9.68 -0.44
C VAL A 4 -27.05 10.12 -1.11
N LEU A 5 -26.93 11.44 -1.32
CA LEU A 5 -25.74 12.22 -1.71
C LEU A 5 -24.57 11.39 -2.28
N PRO A 6 -24.23 11.51 -3.58
CA PRO A 6 -23.12 10.77 -4.15
C PRO A 6 -21.80 11.16 -3.47
N LEU A 7 -21.34 10.30 -2.56
CA LEU A 7 -20.02 10.40 -1.96
C LEU A 7 -19.00 9.89 -2.99
N HIS A 8 -18.40 10.81 -3.73
CA HIS A 8 -17.30 10.47 -4.62
C HIS A 8 -16.03 10.26 -3.77
N TRP A 9 -15.69 9.00 -3.53
CA TRP A 9 -14.41 8.67 -2.91
C TRP A 9 -13.34 8.59 -4.00
N PRO A 10 -12.39 9.54 -4.04
CA PRO A 10 -11.35 9.52 -5.05
C PRO A 10 -10.49 8.25 -4.91
N PRO A 11 -10.01 7.68 -6.03
CA PRO A 11 -9.11 6.55 -6.02
C PRO A 11 -7.78 6.88 -5.33
N LEU A 12 -7.08 5.85 -4.86
CA LEU A 12 -5.86 6.01 -4.07
C LEU A 12 -4.74 6.76 -4.83
N ARG A 13 -4.69 6.65 -6.17
CA ARG A 13 -3.77 7.42 -7.03
C ARG A 13 -3.93 8.94 -6.96
N GLU A 14 -5.14 9.42 -6.65
CA GLU A 14 -5.43 10.84 -6.49
C GLU A 14 -5.10 11.33 -5.06
N ARG A 15 -4.78 10.40 -4.15
CA ARG A 15 -4.50 10.63 -2.73
C ARG A 15 -3.17 9.99 -2.31
N LYS A 16 -2.09 10.33 -3.03
CA LYS A 16 -0.77 9.70 -2.81
C LYS A 16 -0.22 9.86 -1.39
N GLU A 17 -0.57 10.96 -0.73
CA GLU A 17 -0.17 11.26 0.65
C GLU A 17 -0.73 10.25 1.65
N ASP A 18 -1.86 9.59 1.35
CA ASP A 18 -2.48 8.60 2.22
C ASP A 18 -1.87 7.20 2.07
N ILE A 19 -1.12 6.93 0.98
CA ILE A 19 -0.55 5.61 0.72
C ILE A 19 0.36 5.18 1.87
N LEU A 20 1.24 6.06 2.33
CA LEU A 20 2.22 5.73 3.36
C LEU A 20 1.56 5.51 4.74
N PRO A 21 0.71 6.42 5.26
CA PRO A 21 -0.03 6.19 6.50
C PRO A 21 -0.89 4.92 6.48
N ILE A 22 -1.57 4.64 5.36
CA ILE A 22 -2.40 3.42 5.23
C ILE A 22 -1.52 2.16 5.22
N SER A 23 -0.37 2.22 4.55
CA SER A 23 0.59 1.10 4.55
C SER A 23 1.09 0.80 5.96
N GLN A 24 1.45 1.83 6.72
CA GLN A 24 1.87 1.69 8.12
C GLN A 24 0.75 1.11 8.98
N PHE A 25 -0.49 1.60 8.82
CA PHE A 25 -1.64 1.03 9.50
C PHE A 25 -1.81 -0.47 9.22
N PHE A 26 -1.65 -0.92 7.98
CA PHE A 26 -1.73 -2.35 7.67
C PHE A 26 -0.57 -3.15 8.26
N ILE A 27 0.65 -2.60 8.28
CA ILE A 27 1.79 -3.23 8.95
C ILE A 27 1.47 -3.45 10.44
N GLU A 28 0.98 -2.42 11.13
CA GLU A 28 0.60 -2.51 12.54
C GLU A 28 -0.59 -3.44 12.78
N LYS A 29 -1.59 -3.43 11.88
CA LYS A 29 -2.76 -4.30 11.95
C LYS A 29 -2.40 -5.79 11.87
N TYR A 30 -1.39 -6.13 11.06
CA TYR A 30 -1.00 -7.52 10.78
C TYR A 30 0.22 -7.99 11.56
N GLN A 31 0.89 -7.09 12.27
CA GLN A 31 2.04 -7.43 13.10
C GLN A 31 1.89 -6.86 14.51
N ASP A 32 1.80 -7.78 15.47
CA ASP A 32 1.59 -7.51 16.91
C ASP A 32 2.80 -6.81 17.57
N SER A 33 3.88 -6.57 16.82
CA SER A 33 5.06 -5.84 17.29
C SER A 33 5.62 -4.97 16.16
N SER A 34 5.78 -3.68 16.47
CA SER A 34 6.15 -2.56 15.59
C SER A 34 7.57 -2.62 14.99
N ARG A 35 8.09 -3.82 14.72
CA ARG A 35 9.46 -4.04 14.23
C ARG A 35 9.59 -3.97 12.73
N CYS A 36 8.50 -3.84 11.97
CA CYS A 36 8.60 -3.70 10.53
C CYS A 36 8.59 -2.26 10.08
N HIS A 37 9.58 -1.92 9.26
CA HIS A 37 9.68 -0.64 8.59
C HIS A 37 9.65 -0.81 7.08
N LEU A 38 9.17 0.21 6.38
CA LEU A 38 9.34 0.32 4.93
C LEU A 38 10.72 0.93 4.67
N SER A 39 11.48 0.30 3.78
CA SER A 39 12.69 0.89 3.21
C SER A 39 12.36 2.09 2.30
N GLN A 40 13.37 2.91 2.00
CA GLN A 40 13.17 4.10 1.16
C GLN A 40 12.75 3.75 -0.27
N ASP A 41 13.26 2.65 -0.82
CA ASP A 41 12.88 2.12 -2.13
C ASP A 41 11.44 1.57 -2.11
N ALA A 42 11.02 0.88 -1.04
CA ALA A 42 9.63 0.46 -0.89
C ALA A 42 8.67 1.65 -0.85
N ILE A 43 8.98 2.69 -0.06
CA ILE A 43 8.17 3.92 0.00
C ILE A 43 8.05 4.54 -1.40
N SER A 44 9.18 4.66 -2.09
CA SER A 44 9.22 5.22 -3.44
C SER A 44 8.37 4.41 -4.43
N ALA A 45 8.42 3.08 -4.36
CA ALA A 45 7.64 2.19 -5.21
C ALA A 45 6.13 2.29 -4.90
N LEU A 46 5.74 2.30 -3.62
CA LEU A 46 4.35 2.45 -3.19
C LEU A 46 3.75 3.78 -3.69
N SER A 47 4.51 4.87 -3.64
CA SER A 47 4.05 6.20 -4.09
C SER A 47 3.99 6.37 -5.61
N GLN A 48 4.74 5.57 -6.38
CA GLN A 48 4.78 5.64 -7.84
C GLN A 48 3.71 4.77 -8.50
N TYR A 49 3.29 3.69 -7.84
CA TYR A 49 2.30 2.77 -8.37
C TYR A 49 0.87 3.36 -8.42
N HIS A 50 0.08 2.97 -9.42
CA HIS A 50 -1.23 3.58 -9.69
C HIS A 50 -2.39 2.99 -8.87
N TRP A 51 -2.17 1.87 -8.16
CA TRP A 51 -3.17 1.23 -7.31
C TRP A 51 -4.53 1.03 -8.00
N PRO A 52 -4.62 0.31 -9.14
CA PRO A 52 -5.89 0.04 -9.83
C PRO A 52 -6.94 -0.63 -8.92
N GLY A 53 -6.52 -1.45 -7.96
CA GLY A 53 -7.38 -2.06 -6.94
C GLY A 53 -7.52 -1.25 -5.65
N ASN A 54 -7.02 0.00 -5.62
CA ASN A 54 -7.08 0.94 -4.51
C ASN A 54 -6.59 0.33 -3.17
N ILE A 55 -7.26 0.67 -2.06
CA ILE A 55 -6.90 0.24 -0.70
C ILE A 55 -6.87 -1.28 -0.56
N ARG A 56 -7.74 -2.02 -1.27
CA ARG A 56 -7.76 -3.49 -1.21
C ARG A 56 -6.50 -4.11 -1.81
N GLU A 57 -6.01 -3.55 -2.91
CA GLU A 57 -4.75 -3.99 -3.50
C GLU A 57 -3.57 -3.63 -2.60
N LEU A 58 -3.55 -2.41 -2.04
CA LEU A 58 -2.53 -2.00 -1.09
C LEU A 58 -2.46 -2.94 0.12
N GLU A 59 -3.60 -3.28 0.73
CA GLU A 59 -3.67 -4.22 1.84
C GLU A 59 -3.07 -5.59 1.49
N ASN A 60 -3.45 -6.15 0.33
CA ASN A 60 -2.92 -7.43 -0.14
C ASN A 60 -1.42 -7.39 -0.41
N VAL A 61 -0.93 -6.29 -0.99
CA VAL A 61 0.51 -6.09 -1.25
C VAL A 61 1.28 -6.04 0.07
N ILE A 62 0.82 -5.26 1.05
CA ILE A 62 1.47 -5.17 2.35
C ILE A 62 1.44 -6.51 3.08
N GLN A 63 0.30 -7.20 3.12
CA GLN A 63 0.21 -8.54 3.71
C GLN A 63 1.21 -9.52 3.10
N ARG A 64 1.31 -9.56 1.77
CA ARG A 64 2.27 -10.43 1.08
C ARG A 64 3.71 -10.03 1.39
N ALA A 65 4.02 -8.73 1.39
CA ALA A 65 5.35 -8.23 1.71
C ALA A 65 5.77 -8.58 3.15
N LEU A 66 4.83 -8.53 4.12
CA LEU A 66 5.09 -8.97 5.50
C LEU A 66 5.48 -10.46 5.58
N VAL A 67 4.96 -11.30 4.68
CA VAL A 67 5.29 -12.74 4.61
C VAL A 67 6.62 -12.98 3.87
N MET A 68 6.90 -12.19 2.83
CA MET A 68 8.07 -12.39 1.96
C MET A 68 9.35 -11.77 2.52
N ARG A 69 9.24 -10.70 3.29
CA ARG A 69 10.40 -9.94 3.76
C ARG A 69 11.34 -10.79 4.62
N HIS A 70 12.61 -10.41 4.61
CA HIS A 70 13.61 -10.93 5.51
C HIS A 70 14.03 -9.88 6.53
N GLY A 71 13.74 -10.15 7.81
CA GLY A 71 14.06 -9.26 8.93
C GLY A 71 13.01 -8.15 9.13
N ASP A 72 13.50 -6.96 9.46
CA ASP A 72 12.70 -5.84 9.97
C ASP A 72 12.32 -4.82 8.90
N TYR A 73 12.69 -5.04 7.64
CA TYR A 73 12.41 -4.12 6.54
C TYR A 73 11.64 -4.79 5.39
N ILE A 74 10.64 -4.09 4.87
CA ILE A 74 10.04 -4.37 3.56
C ILE A 74 10.79 -3.55 2.51
N THR A 75 11.33 -4.22 1.51
CA THR A 75 11.99 -3.65 0.33
C THR A 75 11.03 -3.52 -0.85
N ALA A 76 11.40 -2.76 -1.88
CA ALA A 76 10.62 -2.68 -3.11
C ALA A 76 10.41 -4.06 -3.76
N HIS A 77 11.39 -4.96 -3.61
CA HIS A 77 11.30 -6.33 -4.11
C HIS A 77 10.19 -7.14 -3.42
N ASP A 78 10.06 -6.98 -2.09
CA ASP A 78 9.08 -7.73 -1.29
C ASP A 78 7.63 -7.34 -1.62
N LEU A 79 7.41 -6.12 -2.13
CA LEU A 79 6.07 -5.66 -2.55
C LEU A 79 5.54 -6.44 -3.77
N MET A 80 6.45 -6.95 -4.62
CA MET A 80 6.12 -7.65 -5.86
C MET A 80 5.11 -6.86 -6.72
N LEU A 81 5.29 -5.53 -6.81
CA LEU A 81 4.45 -4.69 -7.66
C LEU A 81 4.71 -5.04 -9.13
N PRO A 82 3.67 -5.15 -9.97
CA PRO A 82 3.87 -5.35 -11.40
C PRO A 82 4.59 -4.13 -11.98
N ILE A 83 5.47 -4.39 -12.96
CA ILE A 83 6.09 -3.33 -13.76
C ILE A 83 4.98 -2.79 -14.67
N GLU A 84 4.22 -1.82 -14.15
CA GLU A 84 3.35 -1.03 -15.01
C GLU A 84 4.22 -0.03 -15.76
N LEU A 85 4.41 -0.28 -17.05
CA LEU A 85 4.92 0.72 -17.98
C LEU A 85 3.99 1.93 -17.86
N ILE A 86 4.52 3.03 -17.35
CA ILE A 86 3.87 4.34 -17.39
C ILE A 86 3.60 4.62 -18.88
N ALA A 87 2.36 4.48 -19.30
CA ALA A 87 1.88 4.92 -20.60
C ALA A 87 1.35 6.35 -20.50
#